data_AF-A0A9R0B422-F1
#
_entry.id   AF-A0A9R0B422-F1
#
_cell.length_a   1.000
_cell.length_b   1.000
_cell.length_c   1.000
_cell.angle_alpha   90.00
_cell.angle_beta   90.00
_cell.angle_gamma   90.00
#
_symmetry.space_group_name_H-M   'P 1'
#
loop_
_entity.id
_entity.type
_entity.pdbx_description
1 polymer ?
#
loop_
_entity_poly.entity_id
_entity_poly.type
_entity_poly.pdbx_seq_one_letter_code
_entity_poly.pdbx_strand_id
1 'polypeptide(L)'
;MSLDKLMEKFLEQSMEAEDNFYRLEEQRLQAEDKRREEEHSRELQMLQMLGQIFNGISTPSPAPQATPQPSCIPQTNPTVPFTRPPCGNRNHPPALTEFASHSQPAGPGLLMEEGETQFIERSFSLGTARMDSVIPLVRKTIPPLTSKKHKGQDGRIGIIGGCQEYTGAPFFAAISALKVGADLSHVFCTKDAAPVIKSYSPELIVHPVLDGPNAVEEIEKWLPRLHSLVVGPGLGREEMLLKNAKEIIERAKLRGIPIIIDADGLWLVAKEPSVIQGYQRGILTPNFMEFTRLYEAMHHEPLDSTDHKRSAQQLSIAMGHLTLVLKGEEDIITDGKNMLTCSQEGSGRRCGGQGDLLSGSLGVFAHWAFSSPPDATKGMNPSLVAAFGATSLTRQCNRQAFHKHSRSTTTSDMIQEISSAFKKLFES
;
A
#
# COMPACT_ATOMS: atom_id res chain seq x y z
N MET A 1 61.49 -20.72 8.01
CA MET A 1 61.43 -20.10 6.67
C MET A 1 61.85 -18.64 6.81
N SER A 2 62.66 -18.10 5.90
CA SER A 2 62.94 -16.65 5.89
C SER A 2 61.68 -15.88 5.52
N LEU A 3 61.57 -14.62 5.98
CA LEU A 3 60.41 -13.75 5.74
C LEU A 3 60.12 -13.61 4.24
N ASP A 4 61.16 -13.54 3.42
CA ASP A 4 61.07 -13.42 1.96
C ASP A 4 60.36 -14.63 1.33
N LYS A 5 60.67 -15.86 1.78
CA LYS A 5 60.01 -17.09 1.30
C LYS A 5 58.56 -17.19 1.74
N LEU A 6 58.17 -16.54 2.84
CA LEU A 6 56.78 -16.50 3.28
C LEU A 6 55.97 -15.51 2.44
N MET A 7 56.57 -14.37 2.11
CA MET A 7 55.96 -13.33 1.28
C MET A 7 55.79 -13.79 -0.17
N GLU A 8 56.78 -14.47 -0.74
CA GLU A 8 56.70 -15.06 -2.08
C GLU A 8 55.56 -16.09 -2.17
N LYS A 9 55.44 -16.96 -1.16
CA LYS A 9 54.35 -17.95 -1.08
C LYS A 9 52.97 -17.30 -0.91
N PHE A 10 52.88 -16.18 -0.20
CA PHE A 10 51.63 -15.43 -0.06
C PHE A 10 51.21 -14.77 -1.38
N LEU A 11 52.16 -14.23 -2.13
CA LEU A 11 51.90 -13.64 -3.44
C LEU A 11 51.46 -14.70 -4.46
N GLU A 12 52.09 -15.86 -4.49
CA GLU A 12 51.66 -16.99 -5.33
C GLU A 12 50.24 -17.45 -4.98
N GLN A 13 49.93 -17.59 -3.69
CA GLN A 13 48.58 -17.97 -3.25
C GLN A 13 47.53 -16.91 -3.59
N SER A 14 47.89 -15.63 -3.52
CA SER A 14 47.00 -14.53 -3.89
C SER A 14 46.72 -14.51 -5.39
N MET A 15 47.75 -14.72 -6.22
CA MET A 15 47.58 -14.83 -7.67
C MET A 15 46.72 -16.03 -8.06
N GLU A 16 46.97 -17.20 -7.44
CA GLU A 16 46.19 -18.41 -7.73
C GLU A 16 44.72 -18.27 -7.29
N ALA A 17 44.46 -17.57 -6.19
CA ALA A 17 43.09 -17.24 -5.78
C ALA A 17 42.39 -16.29 -6.76
N GLU A 18 43.11 -15.30 -7.29
CA GLU A 18 42.59 -14.34 -8.25
C GLU A 18 42.27 -15.01 -9.61
N ASP A 19 43.18 -15.85 -10.12
CA ASP A 19 42.96 -16.65 -11.34
C ASP A 19 41.76 -17.60 -11.19
N ASN A 20 41.61 -18.25 -10.04
CA ASN A 20 40.47 -19.12 -9.76
C ASN A 20 39.16 -18.33 -9.70
N PHE A 21 39.17 -17.12 -9.13
CA PHE A 21 38.01 -16.24 -9.11
C PHE A 21 37.56 -15.87 -10.53
N TYR A 22 38.48 -15.45 -11.39
CA TYR A 22 38.15 -15.09 -12.78
C TYR A 22 37.60 -16.28 -13.59
N ARG A 23 38.17 -17.49 -13.41
CA ARG A 23 37.65 -18.70 -14.06
C ARG A 23 36.23 -19.06 -13.62
N LEU A 24 35.93 -18.92 -12.32
CA LEU A 24 34.59 -19.17 -11.78
C LEU A 24 33.58 -18.15 -12.30
N GLU A 25 33.96 -16.87 -12.39
CA GLU A 25 33.09 -15.82 -12.91
C GLU A 25 32.83 -15.99 -14.41
N GLU A 26 33.84 -16.39 -15.19
CA GLU A 26 33.68 -16.70 -16.62
C GLU A 26 32.73 -17.90 -16.82
N GLN A 27 32.85 -18.96 -16.02
CA GLN A 27 31.92 -20.09 -16.05
C GLN A 27 30.49 -19.67 -15.67
N ARG A 28 30.34 -18.76 -14.71
CA ARG A 28 29.03 -18.24 -14.31
C ARG A 28 28.38 -17.42 -15.44
N LEU A 29 29.15 -16.55 -16.09
CA LEU A 29 28.69 -15.75 -17.22
C LEU A 29 28.27 -16.63 -18.40
N GLN A 30 29.06 -17.66 -18.74
CA GLN A 30 28.71 -18.63 -19.77
C GLN A 30 27.42 -19.40 -19.44
N ALA A 31 27.21 -19.75 -18.16
CA ALA A 31 25.99 -20.42 -17.72
C ALA A 31 24.76 -19.49 -17.78
N GLU A 32 24.92 -18.20 -17.45
CA GLU A 32 23.86 -17.19 -17.58
C GLU A 32 23.49 -16.93 -19.05
N ASP A 33 24.47 -16.80 -19.94
CA ASP A 33 24.21 -16.58 -21.36
C ASP A 33 23.52 -17.79 -22.00
N LYS A 34 23.93 -19.01 -21.65
CA LYS A 34 23.22 -20.22 -22.09
C LYS A 34 21.77 -20.25 -21.62
N ARG A 35 21.47 -19.82 -20.39
CA ARG A 35 20.09 -19.72 -19.89
C ARG A 35 19.28 -18.70 -20.66
N ARG A 36 19.86 -17.54 -20.99
CA ARG A 36 19.19 -16.51 -21.80
C ARG A 36 18.90 -17.02 -23.22
N GLU A 37 19.83 -17.75 -23.83
CA GLU A 37 19.61 -18.38 -25.15
C GLU A 37 18.49 -19.43 -25.11
N GLU A 38 18.42 -20.25 -24.04
CA GLU A 38 17.35 -21.23 -23.84
C GLU A 38 15.99 -20.56 -23.63
N GLU A 39 15.91 -19.49 -22.84
CA GLU A 39 14.69 -18.69 -22.65
C GLU A 39 14.25 -18.02 -23.96
N HIS A 40 15.16 -17.38 -24.68
CA HIS A 40 14.87 -16.75 -25.95
C HIS A 40 14.38 -17.77 -27.00
N SER A 41 14.97 -18.96 -27.03
CA SER A 41 14.53 -20.05 -27.89
C SER A 41 13.11 -20.53 -27.55
N ARG A 42 12.75 -20.60 -26.26
CA ARG A 42 11.39 -20.95 -25.82
C ARG A 42 10.38 -19.87 -26.20
N GLU A 43 10.74 -18.59 -26.09
CA GLU A 43 9.87 -17.49 -26.52
C GLU A 43 9.62 -17.52 -28.02
N LEU A 44 10.67 -17.72 -28.82
CA LEU A 44 10.55 -17.90 -30.27
C LEU A 44 9.66 -19.10 -30.63
N GLN A 45 9.81 -20.22 -29.93
CA GLN A 45 8.98 -21.40 -30.14
C GLN A 45 7.51 -21.15 -29.79
N MET A 46 7.21 -20.43 -28.70
CA MET A 46 5.84 -20.02 -28.35
C MET A 46 5.25 -19.07 -29.40
N LEU A 47 6.02 -18.09 -29.87
CA LEU A 47 5.59 -17.16 -30.92
C LEU A 47 5.29 -17.90 -32.24
N GLN A 48 6.11 -18.90 -32.60
CA GLN A 48 5.88 -19.72 -33.79
C GLN A 48 4.62 -20.59 -33.64
N MET A 49 4.39 -21.16 -32.46
CA MET A 49 3.19 -21.95 -32.14
C MET A 49 1.92 -21.08 -32.18
N LEU A 50 1.98 -19.86 -31.62
CA LEU A 50 0.90 -18.88 -31.74
C LEU A 50 0.64 -18.50 -33.20
N GLY A 51 1.69 -18.27 -34.00
CA GLY A 51 1.56 -18.00 -35.43
C GLY A 51 0.87 -19.14 -36.20
N GLN A 52 1.13 -20.39 -35.85
CA GLN A 52 0.45 -21.55 -36.44
C GLN A 52 -1.03 -21.64 -36.03
N ILE A 53 -1.36 -21.29 -34.78
CA ILE A 53 -2.76 -21.22 -34.31
C ILE A 53 -3.53 -20.14 -35.08
N PHE A 54 -2.92 -18.97 -35.31
CA PHE A 54 -3.54 -17.90 -36.10
C PHE A 54 -3.68 -18.24 -37.60
N ASN A 55 -2.73 -19.00 -38.17
CA ASN A 55 -2.84 -19.48 -39.55
C ASN A 55 -3.82 -20.66 -39.71
N GLY A 56 -4.08 -21.44 -38.66
CA GLY A 56 -5.07 -22.52 -38.64
C GLY A 56 -6.54 -22.06 -38.67
N ILE A 57 -6.79 -20.75 -38.52
CA ILE A 57 -8.14 -20.16 -38.56
C ILE A 57 -8.58 -19.80 -40.00
N SER A 58 -7.69 -19.94 -40.99
CA SER A 58 -7.99 -19.66 -42.40
C SER A 58 -8.09 -20.92 -43.26
N THR A 59 -9.13 -21.73 -43.03
CA THR A 59 -9.62 -22.69 -44.04
C THR A 59 -11.14 -22.69 -44.06
N PRO A 60 -11.81 -22.37 -45.19
CA PRO A 60 -13.26 -22.47 -45.28
C PRO A 60 -13.67 -23.94 -45.49
N SER A 61 -14.53 -24.45 -44.61
CA SER A 61 -15.22 -25.74 -44.80
C SER A 61 -16.17 -25.69 -46.01
N PRO A 62 -16.33 -26.81 -46.76
CA PRO A 62 -17.26 -26.86 -47.88
C PRO A 62 -18.72 -26.99 -47.40
N ALA A 63 -19.61 -26.25 -48.05
CA ALA A 63 -21.04 -26.24 -47.77
C ALA A 63 -21.72 -27.58 -48.12
N PRO A 64 -22.74 -28.03 -47.36
CA PRO A 64 -23.54 -29.19 -47.74
C PRO A 64 -24.60 -28.82 -48.79
N GLN A 65 -24.79 -29.76 -49.72
CA GLN A 65 -25.70 -29.72 -50.87
C GLN A 65 -27.16 -29.51 -50.46
N ALA A 66 -27.88 -28.66 -51.20
CA ALA A 66 -29.33 -28.48 -51.13
C ALA A 66 -30.04 -29.22 -52.28
N THR A 67 -31.11 -29.94 -51.96
CA THR A 67 -32.13 -30.48 -52.88
C THR A 67 -33.33 -29.50 -53.04
N PRO A 68 -34.18 -29.64 -54.07
CA PRO A 68 -34.62 -28.47 -54.84
C PRO A 68 -36.13 -28.08 -54.81
N GLN A 69 -36.37 -26.77 -55.06
CA GLN A 69 -37.51 -26.09 -55.76
C GLN A 69 -38.91 -25.99 -55.09
N PRO A 70 -39.86 -25.11 -55.54
CA PRO A 70 -39.81 -23.85 -56.33
C PRO A 70 -40.66 -22.68 -55.72
N SER A 71 -40.51 -21.38 -56.03
CA SER A 71 -41.04 -20.71 -57.24
C SER A 71 -40.95 -19.15 -57.14
N CYS A 72 -40.72 -18.51 -58.30
CA CYS A 72 -41.10 -17.12 -58.73
C CYS A 72 -40.32 -15.84 -58.28
N ILE A 73 -39.21 -15.53 -58.97
CA ILE A 73 -38.94 -14.41 -59.94
C ILE A 73 -39.92 -13.19 -59.99
N PRO A 74 -39.52 -11.91 -60.33
CA PRO A 74 -38.28 -11.14 -60.09
C PRO A 74 -38.51 -9.63 -59.68
N GLN A 75 -37.44 -8.89 -59.35
CA GLN A 75 -37.03 -7.58 -59.94
C GLN A 75 -36.34 -6.58 -58.98
N THR A 76 -35.06 -6.34 -59.30
CA THR A 76 -34.32 -5.06 -59.40
C THR A 76 -34.27 -4.04 -58.25
N ASN A 77 -33.04 -3.87 -57.73
CA ASN A 77 -32.35 -2.67 -57.21
C ASN A 77 -32.84 -1.31 -57.78
N PRO A 78 -32.61 -0.12 -57.14
CA PRO A 78 -31.35 0.25 -56.48
C PRO A 78 -31.38 1.22 -55.27
N THR A 79 -30.22 1.24 -54.58
CA THR A 79 -29.44 2.34 -53.97
C THR A 79 -30.11 3.69 -53.65
N VAL A 80 -29.98 4.16 -52.39
CA VAL A 80 -30.12 5.59 -52.01
C VAL A 80 -29.04 5.98 -50.97
N PRO A 81 -28.35 7.13 -51.13
CA PRO A 81 -27.28 7.60 -50.26
C PRO A 81 -27.71 8.61 -49.18
N PHE A 82 -26.77 8.87 -48.26
CA PHE A 82 -26.77 9.88 -47.19
C PHE A 82 -27.06 11.33 -47.67
N THR A 83 -27.90 12.06 -46.92
CA THR A 83 -27.81 13.52 -46.71
C THR A 83 -28.53 13.98 -45.43
N ARG A 84 -27.87 14.86 -44.65
CA ARG A 84 -28.43 15.76 -43.59
C ARG A 84 -29.51 16.70 -44.15
N PRO A 85 -30.38 17.35 -43.32
CA PRO A 85 -30.18 18.77 -42.95
C PRO A 85 -30.84 19.18 -41.57
N PRO A 86 -31.21 20.45 -41.24
CA PRO A 86 -30.57 21.23 -40.16
C PRO A 86 -31.55 21.93 -39.16
N CYS A 87 -30.98 22.80 -38.32
CA CYS A 87 -31.59 23.63 -37.27
C CYS A 87 -32.60 24.69 -37.76
N GLY A 88 -33.62 25.02 -36.94
CA GLY A 88 -34.54 26.14 -37.15
C GLY A 88 -35.47 26.40 -35.95
N ASN A 89 -35.62 27.67 -35.58
CA ASN A 89 -36.10 28.22 -34.30
C ASN A 89 -37.53 28.82 -34.44
N ARG A 90 -38.34 28.84 -33.36
CA ARG A 90 -39.32 29.91 -32.92
C ARG A 90 -40.73 29.47 -32.44
N ASN A 91 -41.08 30.05 -31.27
CA ASN A 91 -42.35 30.65 -30.80
C ASN A 91 -43.48 29.81 -30.11
N HIS A 92 -43.76 30.23 -28.87
CA HIS A 92 -44.97 30.10 -27.99
C HIS A 92 -46.22 30.85 -28.52
N PRO A 93 -47.42 30.93 -27.85
CA PRO A 93 -48.09 30.21 -26.70
C PRO A 93 -49.62 29.93 -26.99
N PRO A 94 -50.65 29.97 -26.07
CA PRO A 94 -50.87 29.57 -24.65
C PRO A 94 -52.17 28.72 -24.37
N ALA A 95 -52.40 28.29 -23.10
CA ALA A 95 -53.64 28.42 -22.26
C ALA A 95 -53.88 27.22 -21.29
N LEU A 96 -53.86 27.44 -19.95
CA LEU A 96 -54.99 27.51 -18.96
C LEU A 96 -55.57 26.12 -18.56
N THR A 97 -55.87 25.71 -17.32
CA THR A 97 -56.38 26.28 -16.03
C THR A 97 -56.00 25.32 -14.87
N GLU A 98 -55.46 25.73 -13.71
CA GLU A 98 -56.10 26.20 -12.45
C GLU A 98 -57.20 25.33 -11.80
N PHE A 99 -56.98 24.91 -10.55
CA PHE A 99 -57.93 25.04 -9.43
C PHE A 99 -57.19 24.97 -8.07
N ALA A 100 -57.51 25.91 -7.18
CA ALA A 100 -56.99 26.11 -5.83
C ALA A 100 -58.15 26.33 -4.84
N SER A 101 -57.92 26.10 -3.53
CA SER A 101 -58.51 26.83 -2.38
C SER A 101 -58.02 26.19 -1.05
N HIS A 102 -57.20 26.85 -0.20
CA HIS A 102 -57.53 27.81 0.91
C HIS A 102 -58.23 27.15 2.13
N SER A 103 -57.99 27.44 3.43
CA SER A 103 -57.31 28.52 4.18
C SER A 103 -57.27 28.20 5.72
N GLN A 104 -56.47 28.97 6.50
CA GLN A 104 -56.07 28.92 7.94
C GLN A 104 -57.13 29.34 9.01
N PRO A 105 -56.84 29.82 10.27
CA PRO A 105 -56.01 29.41 11.46
C PRO A 105 -56.72 29.52 12.88
N ALA A 106 -55.97 29.24 13.98
CA ALA A 106 -56.01 29.80 15.38
C ALA A 106 -56.41 28.90 16.58
N GLY A 107 -55.64 28.98 17.71
CA GLY A 107 -55.80 28.26 19.02
C GLY A 107 -56.75 28.96 20.02
N PRO A 108 -56.68 28.83 21.40
CA PRO A 108 -55.72 28.14 22.30
C PRO A 108 -56.33 27.30 23.50
N GLY A 109 -55.50 26.56 24.28
CA GLY A 109 -55.69 26.39 25.75
C GLY A 109 -55.68 25.00 26.44
N LEU A 110 -54.78 24.85 27.43
CA LEU A 110 -54.81 24.12 28.73
C LEU A 110 -54.36 22.62 28.94
N LEU A 111 -53.20 22.51 29.63
CA LEU A 111 -52.75 21.64 30.77
C LEU A 111 -53.08 20.13 30.90
N MET A 112 -52.05 19.26 30.95
CA MET A 112 -51.54 18.55 32.15
C MET A 112 -50.35 17.61 31.81
N GLU A 113 -49.47 17.37 32.81
CA GLU A 113 -48.17 16.68 32.79
C GLU A 113 -48.22 15.15 32.64
N GLU A 114 -47.16 14.54 32.07
CA GLU A 114 -46.18 13.64 32.75
C GLU A 114 -45.48 12.68 31.75
N GLY A 115 -44.17 12.47 31.92
CA GLY A 115 -43.54 11.15 31.71
C GLY A 115 -42.87 10.82 30.37
N GLU A 116 -41.57 11.12 30.30
CA GLU A 116 -40.48 10.24 29.80
C GLU A 116 -40.55 9.55 28.42
N THR A 117 -39.57 9.95 27.58
CA THR A 117 -38.51 9.11 26.95
C THR A 117 -38.33 9.51 25.49
N GLN A 118 -37.53 10.54 25.27
CA GLN A 118 -37.18 10.99 23.93
C GLN A 118 -36.11 10.05 23.36
N PHE A 119 -36.55 9.10 22.53
CA PHE A 119 -35.70 8.38 21.60
C PHE A 119 -35.05 9.41 20.67
N ILE A 120 -33.79 9.75 20.95
CA ILE A 120 -32.97 10.52 20.03
C ILE A 120 -32.49 9.55 18.95
N GLU A 121 -33.23 9.50 17.84
CA GLU A 121 -32.78 8.95 16.58
C GLU A 121 -31.61 9.79 16.06
N ARG A 122 -30.39 9.52 16.54
CA ARG A 122 -29.16 10.03 15.95
C ARG A 122 -28.87 9.21 14.69
N SER A 123 -29.44 9.67 13.59
CA SER A 123 -29.01 9.31 12.24
C SER A 123 -27.54 9.72 12.05
N PHE A 124 -26.63 8.76 12.20
CA PHE A 124 -25.22 8.94 11.87
C PHE A 124 -25.08 9.04 10.34
N SER A 125 -24.95 10.28 9.86
CA SER A 125 -24.52 10.54 8.49
C SER A 125 -23.05 10.12 8.35
N LEU A 126 -22.76 9.17 7.46
CA LEU A 126 -21.41 8.73 7.12
C LEU A 126 -20.68 9.86 6.38
N GLY A 127 -20.07 10.79 7.13
CA GLY A 127 -19.41 11.96 6.56
C GLY A 127 -18.07 11.61 5.93
N THR A 128 -17.97 11.68 4.60
CA THR A 128 -16.66 11.74 3.92
C THR A 128 -16.01 13.08 4.23
N ALA A 129 -14.96 13.09 5.06
CA ALA A 129 -14.23 14.32 5.34
C ALA A 129 -13.31 14.69 4.17
N ARG A 130 -13.32 15.97 3.75
CA ARG A 130 -12.46 16.49 2.67
C ARG A 130 -11.01 16.59 3.14
N MET A 131 -10.05 16.36 2.23
CA MET A 131 -8.60 16.41 2.47
C MET A 131 -8.13 17.64 3.25
N ASP A 132 -8.63 18.83 2.90
CA ASP A 132 -8.27 20.09 3.55
C ASP A 132 -8.64 20.13 5.05
N SER A 133 -9.60 19.31 5.48
CA SER A 133 -10.01 19.27 6.88
C SER A 133 -9.08 18.44 7.77
N VAL A 134 -8.32 17.50 7.19
CA VAL A 134 -7.52 16.52 7.94
C VAL A 134 -6.06 16.94 8.11
N ILE A 135 -5.45 17.60 7.10
CA ILE A 135 -4.06 18.10 7.19
C ILE A 135 -3.82 18.94 8.46
N PRO A 136 -4.71 19.87 8.88
CA PRO A 136 -4.52 20.60 10.13
C PRO A 136 -4.52 19.70 11.37
N LEU A 137 -5.21 18.57 11.35
CA LEU A 137 -5.17 17.58 12.44
C LEU A 137 -3.81 16.87 12.46
N VAL A 138 -3.31 16.46 11.29
CA VAL A 138 -1.96 15.88 11.16
C VAL A 138 -0.90 16.84 11.70
N ARG A 139 -0.97 18.13 11.36
CA ARG A 139 -0.03 19.14 11.87
C ARG A 139 -0.01 19.23 13.39
N LYS A 140 -1.16 19.06 14.03
CA LYS A 140 -1.27 19.10 15.50
C LYS A 140 -0.71 17.86 16.19
N THR A 141 -0.59 16.73 15.48
CA THR A 141 0.02 15.53 16.06
C THR A 141 1.54 15.55 15.98
N ILE A 142 2.12 16.30 15.04
CA ILE A 142 3.58 16.39 14.84
C ILE A 142 4.22 17.11 16.04
N PRO A 143 5.22 16.52 16.70
CA PRO A 143 5.89 17.15 17.81
C PRO A 143 6.70 18.38 17.36
N PRO A 144 6.72 19.47 18.14
CA PRO A 144 7.58 20.60 17.84
C PRO A 144 9.05 20.22 18.06
N LEU A 145 9.92 20.70 17.17
CA LEU A 145 11.36 20.62 17.35
C LEU A 145 11.78 21.55 18.49
N THR A 146 12.30 20.98 19.58
CA THR A 146 12.74 21.75 20.75
C THR A 146 14.07 21.24 21.28
N SER A 147 14.92 22.13 21.79
CA SER A 147 16.21 21.78 22.42
C SER A 147 16.07 21.08 23.78
N LYS A 148 14.86 20.97 24.31
CA LYS A 148 14.57 20.35 25.61
C LYS A 148 14.43 18.83 25.54
N LYS A 149 14.24 18.28 24.33
CA LYS A 149 14.08 16.85 24.13
C LYS A 149 15.43 16.17 23.92
N HIS A 150 15.50 14.90 24.30
CA HIS A 150 16.66 14.04 24.09
C HIS A 150 16.38 13.00 23.01
N LYS A 151 17.45 12.50 22.38
CA LYS A 151 17.40 11.49 21.32
C LYS A 151 16.55 10.28 21.74
N GLY A 152 15.59 9.94 20.90
CA GLY A 152 14.67 8.81 21.07
C GLY A 152 13.30 9.20 21.62
N GLN A 153 13.05 10.46 21.96
CA GLN A 153 11.74 10.90 22.47
C GLN A 153 10.72 11.12 21.34
N ASP A 154 11.15 11.44 20.12
CA ASP A 154 10.28 11.76 19.00
C ASP A 154 10.15 10.61 17.98
N GLY A 155 10.72 9.44 18.27
CA GLY A 155 10.42 8.23 17.49
C GLY A 155 11.52 7.18 17.55
N ARG A 156 11.19 6.01 18.09
CA ARG A 156 12.00 4.80 17.99
C ARG A 156 11.20 3.76 17.22
N ILE A 157 11.46 3.62 15.93
CA ILE A 157 10.65 2.81 15.03
C ILE A 157 11.34 1.48 14.80
N GLY A 158 10.62 0.37 14.99
CA GLY A 158 11.12 -0.97 14.68
C GLY A 158 10.56 -1.46 13.35
N ILE A 159 11.40 -2.05 12.51
CA ILE A 159 11.03 -2.67 11.25
C ILE A 159 11.36 -4.16 11.37
N ILE A 160 10.35 -5.02 11.27
CA ILE A 160 10.47 -6.48 11.23
C ILE A 160 10.34 -6.94 9.78
N GLY A 161 11.44 -7.41 9.21
CA GLY A 161 11.49 -7.84 7.82
C GLY A 161 12.93 -7.94 7.33
N GLY A 162 13.12 -8.11 6.03
CA GLY A 162 14.42 -8.38 5.43
C GLY A 162 14.81 -9.85 5.54
N CYS A 163 14.78 -10.54 4.40
CA CYS A 163 15.30 -11.88 4.19
C CYS A 163 16.45 -11.85 3.17
N GLN A 164 16.97 -13.03 2.82
CA GLN A 164 18.09 -13.20 1.90
C GLN A 164 17.86 -12.46 0.56
N GLU A 165 16.64 -12.52 0.03
CA GLU A 165 16.29 -11.93 -1.27
C GLU A 165 15.90 -10.44 -1.16
N TYR A 166 15.21 -10.05 -0.08
CA TYR A 166 14.54 -8.75 0.01
C TYR A 166 15.19 -7.82 1.04
N THR A 167 16.39 -7.34 0.73
CA THR A 167 17.15 -6.41 1.60
C THR A 167 16.76 -4.94 1.41
N GLY A 168 16.23 -4.57 0.23
CA GLY A 168 15.89 -3.18 -0.08
C GLY A 168 14.62 -2.66 0.62
N ALA A 169 13.60 -3.50 0.75
CA ALA A 169 12.32 -3.14 1.37
C ALA A 169 12.46 -2.68 2.84
N PRO A 170 13.11 -3.44 3.75
CA PRO A 170 13.31 -2.97 5.13
C PRO A 170 14.19 -1.72 5.20
N PHE A 171 15.14 -1.54 4.29
CA PHE A 171 15.93 -0.31 4.19
C PHE A 171 15.05 0.89 3.84
N PHE A 172 14.22 0.80 2.80
CA PHE A 172 13.35 1.90 2.39
C PHE A 172 12.35 2.29 3.47
N ALA A 173 11.77 1.33 4.19
CA ALA A 173 10.93 1.63 5.34
C ALA A 173 11.72 2.34 6.46
N ALA A 174 12.89 1.80 6.80
CA ALA A 174 13.69 2.30 7.91
C ALA A 174 14.26 3.70 7.67
N ILE A 175 14.78 3.98 6.46
CA ILE A 175 15.33 5.30 6.10
C ILE A 175 14.22 6.33 5.93
N SER A 176 13.04 5.93 5.42
CA SER A 176 11.89 6.84 5.32
C SER A 176 11.43 7.29 6.71
N ALA A 177 11.40 6.37 7.69
CA ALA A 177 11.09 6.74 9.07
C ALA A 177 12.07 7.81 9.62
N LEU A 178 13.38 7.64 9.42
CA LEU A 178 14.37 8.65 9.82
C LEU A 178 14.16 9.98 9.10
N LYS A 179 13.95 9.95 7.78
CA LYS A 179 13.77 11.15 6.95
C LYS A 179 12.49 11.93 7.28
N VAL A 180 11.45 11.24 7.78
CA VAL A 180 10.22 11.88 8.28
C VAL A 180 10.45 12.59 9.60
N GLY A 181 11.32 12.04 10.46
CA GLY A 181 11.66 12.66 11.74
C GLY A 181 11.73 11.70 12.93
N ALA A 182 11.80 10.37 12.70
CA ALA A 182 12.14 9.46 13.78
C ALA A 182 13.58 9.70 14.26
N ASP A 183 13.78 9.68 15.58
CA ASP A 183 15.11 9.81 16.17
C ASP A 183 15.99 8.57 15.96
N LEU A 184 15.36 7.38 15.93
CA LEU A 184 16.00 6.10 15.78
C LEU A 184 15.14 5.15 14.95
N SER A 185 15.80 4.40 14.06
CA SER A 185 15.19 3.35 13.25
C SER A 185 15.96 2.05 13.45
N HIS A 186 15.25 1.02 13.91
CA HIS A 186 15.77 -0.31 14.18
C HIS A 186 15.25 -1.27 13.13
N VAL A 187 16.14 -2.02 12.48
CA VAL A 187 15.75 -3.08 11.54
C VAL A 187 16.08 -4.42 12.17
N PHE A 188 15.09 -5.29 12.34
CA PHE A 188 15.27 -6.67 12.78
C PHE A 188 15.06 -7.57 11.57
N CYS A 189 16.16 -8.15 11.09
CA CYS A 189 16.21 -8.92 9.85
C CYS A 189 16.96 -10.23 10.03
N THR A 190 16.98 -11.06 8.97
CA THR A 190 17.82 -12.26 8.94
C THR A 190 19.31 -11.89 8.98
N LYS A 191 20.14 -12.86 9.37
CA LYS A 191 21.59 -12.65 9.46
C LYS A 191 22.21 -12.26 8.12
N ASP A 192 21.77 -12.90 7.04
CA ASP A 192 22.32 -12.69 5.70
C ASP A 192 21.88 -11.36 5.08
N ALA A 193 20.70 -10.85 5.46
CA ALA A 193 20.22 -9.54 5.01
C ALA A 193 20.98 -8.38 5.67
N ALA A 194 21.47 -8.58 6.90
CA ALA A 194 21.99 -7.49 7.72
C ALA A 194 23.24 -6.79 7.16
N PRO A 195 24.28 -7.48 6.65
CA PRO A 195 25.45 -6.81 6.06
C PRO A 195 25.07 -5.88 4.90
N VAL A 196 24.13 -6.30 4.06
CA VAL A 196 23.64 -5.53 2.91
C VAL A 196 22.85 -4.29 3.38
N ILE A 197 21.92 -4.46 4.32
CA ILE A 197 21.14 -3.32 4.85
C ILE A 197 22.06 -2.30 5.54
N LYS A 198 23.06 -2.76 6.29
CA LYS A 198 24.06 -1.90 6.95
C LYS A 198 24.91 -1.11 5.96
N SER A 199 25.20 -1.66 4.77
CA SER A 199 26.02 -0.96 3.78
C SER A 199 25.26 0.15 3.06
N TYR A 200 23.92 0.09 3.02
CA TYR A 200 23.10 1.16 2.43
C TYR A 200 23.08 2.45 3.25
N SER A 201 23.15 2.38 4.58
CA SER A 201 23.25 3.57 5.43
C SER A 201 23.84 3.27 6.82
N PRO A 202 24.80 4.09 7.29
CA PRO A 202 25.34 3.97 8.65
C PRO A 202 24.37 4.50 9.74
N GLU A 203 23.26 5.15 9.35
CA GLU A 203 22.31 5.73 10.30
C GLU A 203 21.36 4.68 10.92
N LEU A 204 21.20 3.53 10.27
CA LEU A 204 20.27 2.48 10.68
C LEU A 204 20.89 1.57 11.76
N ILE A 205 20.09 1.20 12.76
CA ILE A 205 20.49 0.20 13.76
C ILE A 205 19.95 -1.16 13.33
N VAL A 206 20.80 -1.99 12.75
CA VAL A 206 20.41 -3.27 12.14
C VAL A 206 20.78 -4.46 13.04
N HIS A 207 19.77 -5.25 13.39
CA HIS A 207 19.80 -6.39 14.30
C HIS A 207 19.62 -7.72 13.52
N PRO A 208 20.70 -8.52 13.33
CA PRO A 208 20.67 -9.79 12.60
C PRO A 208 20.15 -10.94 13.48
N VAL A 209 18.87 -10.93 13.83
CA VAL A 209 18.30 -11.85 14.83
C VAL A 209 17.04 -12.59 14.38
N LEU A 210 16.40 -12.20 13.28
CA LEU A 210 15.03 -12.63 12.94
C LEU A 210 14.91 -14.12 12.59
N ASP A 211 15.98 -14.72 12.09
CA ASP A 211 16.15 -16.15 11.74
C ASP A 211 16.85 -16.97 12.84
N GLY A 212 17.12 -16.35 14.00
CA GLY A 212 17.74 -17.02 15.14
C GLY A 212 16.79 -17.94 15.90
N PRO A 213 17.30 -18.97 16.61
CA PRO A 213 16.46 -19.87 17.41
C PRO A 213 15.72 -19.16 18.56
N ASN A 214 16.26 -18.04 19.05
CA ASN A 214 15.66 -17.20 20.09
C ASN A 214 15.29 -15.81 19.55
N ALA A 215 14.93 -15.72 18.25
CA ALA A 215 14.67 -14.45 17.57
C ALA A 215 13.66 -13.59 18.33
N VAL A 216 12.58 -14.23 18.77
CA VAL A 216 11.46 -13.56 19.43
C VAL A 216 11.89 -12.99 20.78
N GLU A 217 12.64 -13.74 21.59
CA GLU A 217 13.15 -13.29 22.89
C GLU A 217 14.17 -12.16 22.75
N GLU A 218 15.04 -12.21 21.74
CA GLU A 218 16.00 -11.14 21.47
C GLU A 218 15.30 -9.84 21.05
N ILE A 219 14.29 -9.93 20.18
CA ILE A 219 13.51 -8.78 19.72
C ILE A 219 12.61 -8.24 20.86
N GLU A 220 12.06 -9.12 21.71
CA GLU A 220 11.24 -8.72 22.85
C GLU A 220 11.96 -7.74 23.79
N LYS A 221 13.26 -7.91 24.00
CA LYS A 221 14.08 -7.00 24.82
C LYS A 221 14.06 -5.56 24.31
N TRP A 222 13.80 -5.36 23.02
CA TRP A 222 13.72 -4.05 22.39
C TRP A 222 12.32 -3.44 22.39
N LEU A 223 11.26 -4.27 22.39
CA LEU A 223 9.87 -3.79 22.33
C LEU A 223 9.54 -2.68 23.35
N PRO A 224 9.98 -2.72 24.62
CA PRO A 224 9.73 -1.63 25.59
C PRO A 224 10.29 -0.26 25.17
N ARG A 225 11.26 -0.24 24.26
CA ARG A 225 11.92 0.98 23.78
C ARG A 225 11.29 1.47 22.47
N LEU A 226 10.55 0.64 21.75
CA LEU A 226 9.97 1.01 20.47
C LEU A 226 8.65 1.76 20.66
N HIS A 227 8.44 2.78 19.85
CA HIS A 227 7.22 3.59 19.84
C HIS A 227 6.20 3.12 18.80
N SER A 228 6.66 2.43 17.77
CA SER A 228 5.82 1.74 16.79
C SER A 228 6.61 0.63 16.11
N LEU A 229 5.88 -0.31 15.51
CA LEU A 229 6.44 -1.45 14.81
C LEU A 229 5.87 -1.50 13.38
N VAL A 230 6.72 -1.68 12.38
CA VAL A 230 6.37 -1.95 11.00
C VAL A 230 6.73 -3.40 10.71
N VAL A 231 5.79 -4.21 10.23
CA VAL A 231 6.01 -5.64 9.99
C VAL A 231 5.69 -5.98 8.55
N GLY A 232 6.63 -6.66 7.89
CA GLY A 232 6.41 -7.22 6.56
C GLY A 232 7.33 -6.75 5.43
N PRO A 233 7.91 -5.52 5.42
CA PRO A 233 8.84 -5.09 4.37
C PRO A 233 9.99 -6.08 4.15
N GLY A 234 9.93 -6.84 3.06
CA GLY A 234 10.90 -7.87 2.71
C GLY A 234 10.98 -9.04 3.70
N LEU A 235 9.92 -9.32 4.47
CA LEU A 235 9.91 -10.42 5.46
C LEU A 235 10.09 -11.79 4.80
N GLY A 236 9.60 -11.96 3.56
CA GLY A 236 9.54 -13.25 2.91
C GLY A 236 8.39 -14.10 3.47
N ARG A 237 8.31 -15.34 2.99
CA ARG A 237 7.18 -16.26 3.29
C ARG A 237 7.62 -17.60 3.87
N GLU A 238 8.86 -17.67 4.34
CA GLU A 238 9.35 -18.82 5.07
C GLU A 238 8.57 -18.99 6.37
N GLU A 239 8.18 -20.22 6.67
CA GLU A 239 7.32 -20.53 7.82
C GLU A 239 7.93 -20.08 9.16
N MET A 240 9.25 -20.25 9.32
CA MET A 240 9.97 -19.82 10.52
C MET A 240 9.89 -18.30 10.72
N LEU A 241 10.15 -17.51 9.67
CA LEU A 241 10.10 -16.05 9.73
C LEU A 241 8.67 -15.54 10.00
N LEU A 242 7.67 -16.16 9.37
CA LEU A 242 6.26 -15.82 9.60
C LEU A 242 5.83 -16.15 11.04
N LYS A 243 6.28 -17.29 11.59
CA LYS A 243 6.04 -17.66 12.99
C LYS A 243 6.69 -16.66 13.96
N ASN A 244 7.94 -16.29 13.72
CA ASN A 244 8.62 -15.29 14.54
C ASN A 244 7.91 -13.94 14.48
N ALA A 245 7.54 -13.48 13.27
CA ALA A 245 6.80 -12.23 13.09
C ALA A 245 5.46 -12.23 13.82
N LYS A 246 4.70 -13.34 13.77
CA LYS A 246 3.46 -13.52 14.53
C LYS A 246 3.67 -13.29 16.02
N GLU A 247 4.64 -13.98 16.62
CA GLU A 247 4.84 -13.91 18.07
C GLU A 247 5.41 -12.57 18.54
N ILE A 248 6.14 -11.87 17.66
CA ILE A 248 6.57 -10.48 17.89
C ILE A 248 5.36 -9.54 17.86
N ILE A 249 4.44 -9.70 16.90
CA ILE A 249 3.19 -8.92 16.84
C ILE A 249 2.38 -9.12 18.12
N GLU A 250 2.23 -10.37 18.59
CA GLU A 250 1.50 -10.68 19.83
C GLU A 250 2.13 -10.01 21.05
N ARG A 251 3.46 -10.08 21.21
CA ARG A 251 4.18 -9.37 22.29
C ARG A 251 4.07 -7.85 22.19
N ALA A 252 4.08 -7.30 20.98
CA ALA A 252 3.90 -5.86 20.77
C ALA A 252 2.48 -5.40 21.13
N LYS A 253 1.45 -6.21 20.81
CA LYS A 253 0.05 -5.95 21.17
C LYS A 253 -0.13 -5.85 22.69
N LEU A 254 0.45 -6.77 23.45
CA LEU A 254 0.40 -6.77 24.93
C LEU A 254 0.97 -5.49 25.55
N ARG A 255 1.89 -4.81 24.84
CA ARG A 255 2.51 -3.55 25.27
C ARG A 255 1.80 -2.32 24.72
N GLY A 256 0.73 -2.50 23.95
CA GLY A 256 0.02 -1.40 23.33
C GLY A 256 0.83 -0.69 22.24
N ILE A 257 1.87 -1.28 21.65
CA ILE A 257 2.67 -0.60 20.61
C ILE A 257 1.85 -0.51 19.31
N PRO A 258 1.71 0.67 18.66
CA PRO A 258 1.14 0.78 17.32
C PRO A 258 1.86 -0.12 16.31
N ILE A 259 1.10 -0.88 15.51
CA ILE A 259 1.64 -1.87 14.57
C ILE A 259 1.14 -1.59 13.16
N ILE A 260 2.05 -1.36 12.24
CA ILE A 260 1.80 -1.19 10.81
C ILE A 260 2.13 -2.52 10.14
N ILE A 261 1.19 -3.09 9.41
CA ILE A 261 1.37 -4.32 8.66
C ILE A 261 1.34 -3.98 7.16
N ASP A 262 2.40 -4.37 6.45
CA ASP A 262 2.54 -4.18 5.00
C ASP A 262 3.09 -5.46 4.34
N ALA A 263 2.98 -5.56 3.01
CA ALA A 263 3.57 -6.62 2.20
C ALA A 263 3.38 -8.05 2.76
N ASP A 264 4.45 -8.80 3.04
CA ASP A 264 4.35 -10.17 3.54
C ASP A 264 3.83 -10.26 4.99
N GLY A 265 3.82 -9.16 5.74
CA GLY A 265 3.06 -9.07 6.98
C GLY A 265 1.56 -9.21 6.73
N LEU A 266 1.05 -8.67 5.63
CA LEU A 266 -0.36 -8.84 5.22
C LEU A 266 -0.62 -10.26 4.73
N TRP A 267 0.39 -10.93 4.17
CA TRP A 267 0.30 -12.35 3.85
C TRP A 267 0.14 -13.21 5.10
N LEU A 268 0.86 -12.91 6.18
CA LEU A 268 0.66 -13.53 7.50
C LEU A 268 -0.78 -13.30 7.99
N VAL A 269 -1.27 -12.05 7.94
CA VAL A 269 -2.63 -11.71 8.38
C VAL A 269 -3.69 -12.42 7.54
N ALA A 270 -3.50 -12.58 6.23
CA ALA A 270 -4.43 -13.32 5.38
C ALA A 270 -4.51 -14.80 5.74
N LYS A 271 -3.42 -15.39 6.24
CA LYS A 271 -3.42 -16.79 6.74
C LYS A 271 -4.02 -16.91 8.13
N GLU A 272 -3.72 -15.95 9.00
CA GLU A 272 -4.15 -15.97 10.41
C GLU A 272 -4.60 -14.57 10.86
N PRO A 273 -5.85 -14.16 10.56
CA PRO A 273 -6.32 -12.81 10.86
C PRO A 273 -6.30 -12.46 12.35
N SER A 274 -6.49 -13.46 13.22
CA SER A 274 -6.49 -13.34 14.68
C SER A 274 -5.19 -12.72 15.25
N VAL A 275 -4.08 -12.78 14.49
CA VAL A 275 -2.81 -12.19 14.90
C VAL A 275 -2.95 -10.69 15.20
N ILE A 276 -3.80 -9.97 14.48
CA ILE A 276 -3.98 -8.51 14.62
C ILE A 276 -5.44 -8.08 14.76
N GLN A 277 -6.41 -8.95 14.46
CA GLN A 277 -7.84 -8.66 14.55
C GLN A 277 -8.23 -8.04 15.91
N GLY A 278 -9.05 -6.99 15.86
CA GLY A 278 -9.55 -6.26 17.04
C GLY A 278 -8.53 -5.33 17.72
N TYR A 279 -7.27 -5.33 17.31
CA TYR A 279 -6.24 -4.49 17.91
C TYR A 279 -6.29 -3.05 17.40
N GLN A 280 -6.96 -2.15 18.12
CA GLN A 280 -7.28 -0.79 17.65
C GLN A 280 -6.07 0.08 17.23
N ARG A 281 -4.84 -0.28 17.64
CA ARG A 281 -3.60 0.41 17.23
C ARG A 281 -2.89 -0.28 16.04
N GLY A 282 -3.55 -1.24 15.40
CA GLY A 282 -3.12 -1.91 14.18
C GLY A 282 -3.57 -1.16 12.93
N ILE A 283 -2.66 -1.04 11.95
CA ILE A 283 -2.92 -0.39 10.67
C ILE A 283 -2.46 -1.31 9.54
N LEU A 284 -3.35 -1.64 8.62
CA LEU A 284 -3.07 -2.49 7.46
C LEU A 284 -2.92 -1.63 6.21
N THR A 285 -1.92 -1.89 5.37
CA THR A 285 -1.62 -1.06 4.19
C THR A 285 -1.68 -1.83 2.85
N PRO A 286 -2.73 -2.61 2.55
CA PRO A 286 -2.74 -3.45 1.36
C PRO A 286 -2.80 -2.66 0.05
N ASN A 287 -2.07 -3.16 -0.95
CA ASN A 287 -2.41 -2.90 -2.35
C ASN A 287 -3.66 -3.72 -2.76
N PHE A 288 -4.15 -3.52 -3.97
CA PHE A 288 -5.35 -4.22 -4.46
C PHE A 288 -5.27 -5.74 -4.33
N MET A 289 -4.15 -6.38 -4.70
CA MET A 289 -4.00 -7.84 -4.64
C MET A 289 -3.86 -8.37 -3.21
N GLU A 290 -3.22 -7.61 -2.32
CA GLU A 290 -3.18 -7.92 -0.89
C GLU A 290 -4.56 -7.77 -0.26
N PHE A 291 -5.31 -6.75 -0.67
CA PHE A 291 -6.65 -6.47 -0.18
C PHE A 291 -7.63 -7.56 -0.60
N THR A 292 -7.63 -7.98 -1.87
CA THR A 292 -8.46 -9.12 -2.34
C THR A 292 -8.20 -10.36 -1.51
N ARG A 293 -6.93 -10.72 -1.28
CA ARG A 293 -6.57 -11.89 -0.46
C ARG A 293 -7.07 -11.77 0.98
N LEU A 294 -6.93 -10.60 1.60
CA LEU A 294 -7.43 -10.36 2.96
C LEU A 294 -8.96 -10.41 3.02
N TYR A 295 -9.65 -9.81 2.04
CA TYR A 295 -11.10 -9.79 1.96
C TYR A 295 -11.65 -11.22 1.84
N GLU A 296 -11.14 -12.00 0.89
CA GLU A 296 -11.55 -13.38 0.66
C GLU A 296 -11.24 -14.29 1.85
N ALA A 297 -10.09 -14.10 2.51
CA ALA A 297 -9.74 -14.82 3.72
C ALA A 297 -10.71 -14.54 4.89
N MET A 298 -11.20 -13.30 5.00
CA MET A 298 -12.08 -12.87 6.10
C MET A 298 -13.56 -13.16 5.87
N HIS A 299 -14.03 -12.99 4.63
CA HIS A 299 -15.45 -13.13 4.30
C HIS A 299 -15.81 -14.48 3.69
N HIS A 300 -14.81 -15.29 3.29
CA HIS A 300 -15.00 -16.56 2.60
C HIS A 300 -15.83 -16.44 1.31
N GLU A 301 -15.77 -15.28 0.66
CA GLU A 301 -16.43 -14.96 -0.60
C GLU A 301 -15.50 -14.12 -1.49
N PRO A 302 -15.65 -14.18 -2.83
CA PRO A 302 -14.89 -13.34 -3.75
C PRO A 302 -15.14 -11.85 -3.50
N LEU A 303 -14.11 -11.03 -3.68
CA LEU A 303 -14.23 -9.58 -3.57
C LEU A 303 -15.16 -9.01 -4.67
N ASP A 304 -16.18 -8.26 -4.27
CA ASP A 304 -16.89 -7.34 -5.17
C ASP A 304 -16.00 -6.12 -5.46
N SER A 305 -15.59 -5.98 -6.73
CA SER A 305 -14.73 -4.91 -7.22
C SER A 305 -15.51 -3.68 -7.73
N THR A 306 -16.83 -3.66 -7.62
CA THR A 306 -17.65 -2.53 -8.08
C THR A 306 -17.59 -1.33 -7.14
N ASP A 307 -17.46 -1.56 -5.82
CA ASP A 307 -17.38 -0.50 -4.80
C ASP A 307 -16.27 -0.77 -3.78
N HIS A 308 -15.05 -0.31 -4.11
CA HIS A 308 -13.89 -0.46 -3.23
C HIS A 308 -14.05 0.23 -1.86
N LYS A 309 -14.83 1.31 -1.77
CA LYS A 309 -15.04 2.03 -0.50
C LYS A 309 -15.86 1.18 0.45
N ARG A 310 -16.96 0.61 -0.04
CA ARG A 310 -17.79 -0.31 0.71
C ARG A 310 -17.01 -1.56 1.14
N SER A 311 -16.30 -2.20 0.22
CA SER A 311 -15.51 -3.41 0.52
C SER A 311 -14.41 -3.13 1.56
N ALA A 312 -13.73 -1.97 1.47
CA ALA A 312 -12.74 -1.56 2.45
C ALA A 312 -13.35 -1.35 3.85
N GLN A 313 -14.55 -0.75 3.92
CA GLN A 313 -15.27 -0.56 5.17
C GLN A 313 -15.70 -1.91 5.78
N GLN A 314 -16.22 -2.82 4.97
CA GLN A 314 -16.63 -4.16 5.40
C GLN A 314 -15.45 -4.94 5.96
N LEU A 315 -14.31 -4.96 5.26
CA LEU A 315 -13.11 -5.64 5.75
C LEU A 315 -12.62 -5.04 7.07
N SER A 316 -12.60 -3.71 7.19
CA SER A 316 -12.21 -3.04 8.44
C SER A 316 -13.11 -3.45 9.61
N ILE A 317 -14.44 -3.50 9.40
CA ILE A 317 -15.41 -3.97 10.42
C ILE A 317 -15.16 -5.44 10.77
N ALA A 318 -15.02 -6.32 9.78
CA ALA A 318 -14.76 -7.75 9.98
C ALA A 318 -13.44 -7.99 10.75
N MET A 319 -12.44 -7.15 10.51
CA MET A 319 -11.16 -7.15 11.23
C MET A 319 -11.24 -6.53 12.64
N GLY A 320 -12.43 -6.13 13.12
CA GLY A 320 -12.62 -5.55 14.44
C GLY A 320 -12.31 -4.05 14.50
N HIS A 321 -12.70 -3.30 13.47
CA HIS A 321 -12.45 -1.86 13.32
C HIS A 321 -10.97 -1.47 13.22
N LEU A 322 -10.15 -2.33 12.59
CA LEU A 322 -8.76 -1.98 12.27
C LEU A 322 -8.71 -0.87 11.22
N THR A 323 -7.72 0.01 11.33
CA THR A 323 -7.49 1.00 10.28
C THR A 323 -6.91 0.32 9.05
N LEU A 324 -7.54 0.55 7.90
CA LEU A 324 -7.16 0.01 6.61
C LEU A 324 -6.78 1.16 5.68
N VAL A 325 -5.65 1.04 4.99
CA VAL A 325 -5.18 1.92 3.91
C VAL A 325 -5.15 1.11 2.63
N LEU A 326 -6.25 1.15 1.87
CA LEU A 326 -6.31 0.52 0.55
C LEU A 326 -5.62 1.42 -0.47
N LYS A 327 -4.41 1.03 -0.89
CA LYS A 327 -3.56 1.77 -1.83
C LYS A 327 -4.15 1.67 -3.24
N GLY A 328 -4.31 2.80 -3.92
CA GLY A 328 -4.99 2.86 -5.22
C GLY A 328 -4.65 4.08 -6.06
N GLU A 329 -5.48 4.39 -7.05
CA GLU A 329 -5.42 5.68 -7.75
C GLU A 329 -5.71 6.83 -6.79
N GLU A 330 -6.73 6.64 -5.96
CA GLU A 330 -6.94 7.32 -4.69
C GLU A 330 -6.73 6.31 -3.56
N ASP A 331 -6.14 6.73 -2.45
CA ASP A 331 -6.01 5.85 -1.29
C ASP A 331 -7.26 5.96 -0.41
N ILE A 332 -7.92 4.84 -0.17
CA ILE A 332 -9.10 4.76 0.70
C ILE A 332 -8.63 4.38 2.10
N ILE A 333 -8.98 5.20 3.09
CA ILE A 333 -8.54 5.04 4.47
C ILE A 333 -9.76 4.93 5.37
N THR A 334 -9.92 3.82 6.10
CA THR A 334 -11.13 3.59 6.92
C THR A 334 -10.81 2.81 8.19
N ASP A 335 -11.53 3.13 9.28
CA ASP A 335 -11.57 2.35 10.52
C ASP A 335 -12.92 1.61 10.70
N GLY A 336 -13.67 1.51 9.60
CA GLY A 336 -14.99 0.89 9.55
C GLY A 336 -16.11 1.84 9.95
N LYS A 337 -15.80 2.92 10.68
CA LYS A 337 -16.77 3.94 11.11
C LYS A 337 -16.65 5.22 10.31
N ASN A 338 -15.42 5.68 10.11
CA ASN A 338 -15.07 6.88 9.37
C ASN A 338 -14.28 6.48 8.13
N MET A 339 -14.42 7.28 7.07
CA MET A 339 -13.71 7.05 5.82
C MET A 339 -13.12 8.36 5.30
N LEU A 340 -11.84 8.30 4.95
CA LEU A 340 -11.08 9.35 4.29
C LEU A 340 -10.65 8.86 2.92
N THR A 341 -10.46 9.79 2.00
CA THR A 341 -9.89 9.51 0.68
C THR A 341 -8.74 10.48 0.44
N CYS A 342 -7.55 9.95 0.20
CA CYS A 342 -6.40 10.74 -0.22
C CYS A 342 -6.33 10.74 -1.75
N SER A 343 -6.86 11.81 -2.35
CA SER A 343 -6.88 12.03 -3.81
C SER A 343 -5.73 12.90 -4.29
N GLN A 344 -4.72 13.15 -3.44
CA GLN A 344 -3.54 13.91 -3.82
C GLN A 344 -2.88 13.26 -5.03
N GLU A 345 -2.67 14.05 -6.08
CA GLU A 345 -2.02 13.55 -7.28
C GLU A 345 -0.60 13.04 -6.95
N GLY A 346 -0.34 11.78 -7.26
CA GLY A 346 0.98 11.16 -7.24
C GLY A 346 1.63 11.26 -8.63
N SER A 347 1.94 10.11 -9.22
CA SER A 347 2.42 10.00 -10.59
C SER A 347 1.97 8.69 -11.23
N GLY A 348 2.06 8.64 -12.57
CA GLY A 348 1.86 7.39 -13.31
C GLY A 348 2.99 6.37 -13.15
N ARG A 349 4.08 6.68 -12.42
CA ARG A 349 5.24 5.81 -12.27
C ARG A 349 5.14 4.94 -11.03
N ARG A 350 5.07 3.62 -11.25
CA ARG A 350 5.08 2.59 -10.20
C ARG A 350 6.46 1.98 -9.98
N CYS A 351 7.38 2.68 -9.32
CA CYS A 351 8.63 2.07 -8.84
C CYS A 351 8.38 1.14 -7.66
N GLY A 352 9.15 0.05 -7.56
CA GLY A 352 9.13 -0.84 -6.40
C GLY A 352 9.77 -0.16 -5.19
N GLY A 353 9.15 -0.27 -4.02
CA GLY A 353 9.59 0.37 -2.77
C GLY A 353 8.72 1.53 -2.27
N GLN A 354 7.72 1.97 -3.04
CA GLN A 354 6.80 3.04 -2.61
C GLN A 354 5.97 2.66 -1.38
N GLY A 355 5.55 1.39 -1.29
CA GLY A 355 4.86 0.86 -0.11
C GLY A 355 5.74 0.90 1.13
N ASP A 356 7.03 0.60 0.98
CA ASP A 356 7.99 0.64 2.08
C ASP A 356 8.18 2.08 2.60
N LEU A 357 8.25 3.08 1.72
CA LEU A 357 8.26 4.49 2.12
C LEU A 357 7.01 4.84 2.94
N LEU A 358 5.83 4.42 2.46
CA LEU A 358 4.57 4.66 3.16
C LEU A 358 4.56 4.00 4.54
N SER A 359 4.89 2.71 4.64
CA SER A 359 4.83 1.96 5.90
C SER A 359 5.85 2.47 6.93
N GLY A 360 7.07 2.81 6.48
CA GLY A 360 8.07 3.48 7.31
C GLY A 360 7.61 4.85 7.83
N SER A 361 7.09 5.69 6.95
CA SER A 361 6.54 7.02 7.31
C SER A 361 5.37 6.89 8.27
N LEU A 362 4.46 5.94 8.01
CA LEU A 362 3.28 5.68 8.84
C LEU A 362 3.65 5.20 10.25
N GLY A 363 4.74 4.45 10.39
CA GLY A 363 5.31 4.12 11.71
C GLY A 363 5.55 5.37 12.57
N VAL A 364 6.10 6.43 11.98
CA VAL A 364 6.37 7.70 12.67
C VAL A 364 5.08 8.45 12.97
N PHE A 365 4.23 8.64 11.96
CA PHE A 365 2.96 9.35 12.13
C PHE A 365 2.05 8.65 13.16
N ALA A 366 2.04 7.32 13.21
CA ALA A 366 1.26 6.58 14.20
C ALA A 366 1.75 6.88 15.61
N HIS A 367 3.07 6.84 15.84
CA HIS A 367 3.64 7.23 17.13
C HIS A 367 3.21 8.65 17.52
N TRP A 368 3.42 9.62 16.64
CA TRP A 368 3.07 11.02 16.91
C TRP A 368 1.57 11.21 17.19
N ALA A 369 0.70 10.60 16.39
CA ALA A 369 -0.74 10.69 16.58
C ALA A 369 -1.19 10.10 17.93
N PHE A 370 -0.68 8.91 18.30
CA PHE A 370 -1.04 8.31 19.58
C PHE A 370 -0.38 8.96 20.80
N SER A 371 0.73 9.67 20.62
CA SER A 371 1.40 10.42 21.68
C SER A 371 0.88 11.86 21.81
N SER A 372 0.11 12.34 20.84
CA SER A 372 -0.49 13.67 20.87
C SER A 372 -1.66 13.77 21.87
N PRO A 373 -1.97 14.97 22.38
CA PRO A 373 -3.14 15.20 23.23
C PRO A 373 -4.45 14.73 22.55
N PRO A 374 -5.45 14.21 23.31
CA PRO A 374 -6.69 13.68 22.72
C PRO A 374 -7.49 14.68 21.86
N ASP A 375 -7.32 15.98 22.10
CA ASP A 375 -7.95 17.06 21.34
C ASP A 375 -7.25 17.36 19.99
N ALA A 376 -6.01 16.89 19.81
CA ALA A 376 -5.23 17.11 18.58
C ALA A 376 -5.94 16.52 17.34
N THR A 377 -6.58 15.35 17.50
CA THR A 377 -7.33 14.68 16.43
C THR A 377 -8.81 15.05 16.38
N LYS A 378 -9.29 15.95 17.26
CA LYS A 378 -10.70 16.35 17.39
C LYS A 378 -11.68 15.16 17.47
N GLY A 379 -11.30 14.10 18.17
CA GLY A 379 -12.11 12.88 18.33
C GLY A 379 -12.04 11.89 17.16
N MET A 380 -11.29 12.20 16.10
CA MET A 380 -10.97 11.22 15.05
C MET A 380 -9.98 10.18 15.58
N ASN A 381 -10.10 8.94 15.10
CA ASN A 381 -9.14 7.87 15.39
C ASN A 381 -7.70 8.31 15.02
N PRO A 382 -6.73 8.28 15.96
CA PRO A 382 -5.34 8.65 15.69
C PRO A 382 -4.72 7.88 14.51
N SER A 383 -5.08 6.61 14.31
CA SER A 383 -4.61 5.80 13.19
C SER A 383 -5.08 6.34 11.83
N LEU A 384 -6.31 6.89 11.74
CA LEU A 384 -6.80 7.52 10.51
C LEU A 384 -6.02 8.79 10.18
N VAL A 385 -5.78 9.64 11.20
CA VAL A 385 -5.01 10.88 11.03
C VAL A 385 -3.57 10.55 10.60
N ALA A 386 -2.95 9.56 11.26
CA ALA A 386 -1.61 9.10 10.91
C ALA A 386 -1.54 8.55 9.48
N ALA A 387 -2.47 7.67 9.10
CA ALA A 387 -2.58 7.10 7.76
C ALA A 387 -2.78 8.18 6.69
N PHE A 388 -3.62 9.17 6.96
CA PHE A 388 -3.83 10.28 6.05
C PHE A 388 -2.56 11.14 5.85
N GLY A 389 -1.83 11.43 6.93
CA GLY A 389 -0.55 12.13 6.88
C GLY A 389 0.50 11.37 6.04
N ALA A 390 0.66 10.07 6.30
CA ALA A 390 1.65 9.24 5.62
C ALA A 390 1.34 9.04 4.12
N THR A 391 0.07 8.84 3.75
CA THR A 391 -0.34 8.70 2.34
C THR A 391 -0.17 10.02 1.58
N SER A 392 -0.59 11.15 2.17
CA SER A 392 -0.38 12.49 1.60
C SER A 392 1.12 12.77 1.36
N LEU A 393 1.96 12.45 2.34
CA LEU A 393 3.41 12.60 2.21
C LEU A 393 3.97 11.73 1.07
N THR A 394 3.61 10.44 1.05
CA THR A 394 4.09 9.49 0.04
C THR A 394 3.72 9.94 -1.37
N ARG A 395 2.48 10.38 -1.58
CA ARG A 395 2.01 10.91 -2.86
C ARG A 395 2.72 12.19 -3.26
N GLN A 396 2.93 13.11 -2.31
CA GLN A 396 3.68 14.34 -2.56
C GLN A 396 5.16 14.07 -2.91
N CYS A 397 5.80 13.09 -2.28
CA CYS A 397 7.15 12.64 -2.66
C CYS A 397 7.16 12.05 -4.06
N ASN A 398 6.20 11.16 -4.37
CA ASN A 398 6.09 10.52 -5.68
C ASN A 398 5.91 11.56 -6.80
N ARG A 399 5.00 12.52 -6.60
CA ARG A 399 4.77 13.61 -7.55
C ARG A 399 6.03 14.45 -7.79
N GLN A 400 6.71 14.87 -6.73
CA GLN A 400 7.91 15.71 -6.85
C GLN A 400 9.07 14.99 -7.54
N ALA A 401 9.32 13.74 -7.16
CA ALA A 401 10.36 12.92 -7.78
C ALA A 401 10.03 12.66 -9.25
N PHE A 402 8.76 12.40 -9.57
CA PHE A 402 8.30 12.23 -10.95
C PHE A 402 8.43 13.49 -11.80
N HIS A 403 8.16 14.67 -11.25
CA HIS A 403 8.42 15.92 -12.00
C HIS A 403 9.91 16.09 -12.35
N LYS A 404 10.83 15.59 -11.51
CA LYS A 404 12.27 15.69 -11.74
C LYS A 404 12.81 14.59 -12.66
N HIS A 405 12.32 13.36 -12.53
CA HIS A 405 12.91 12.18 -13.16
C HIS A 405 11.99 11.46 -14.15
N SER A 406 10.69 11.79 -14.17
CA SER A 406 9.70 11.20 -15.07
C SER A 406 9.78 9.67 -15.10
N ARG A 407 10.05 9.06 -16.26
CA ARG A 407 10.11 7.60 -16.42
C ARG A 407 11.16 6.93 -15.52
N SER A 408 12.29 7.61 -15.26
CA SER A 408 13.40 7.04 -14.50
C SER A 408 13.22 7.15 -12.99
N THR A 409 12.11 7.71 -12.49
CA THR A 409 11.85 7.83 -11.05
C THR A 409 11.93 6.49 -10.34
N THR A 410 12.68 6.48 -9.25
CA THR A 410 12.91 5.37 -8.33
C THR A 410 12.46 5.72 -6.91
N THR A 411 12.44 4.74 -6.01
CA THR A 411 12.11 4.96 -4.59
C THR A 411 13.17 5.80 -3.89
N SER A 412 14.45 5.65 -4.27
CA SER A 412 15.53 6.49 -3.76
C SER A 412 15.31 7.98 -4.08
N ASP A 413 14.83 8.28 -5.30
CA ASP A 413 14.48 9.66 -5.68
C ASP A 413 13.33 10.18 -4.81
N MET A 414 12.30 9.35 -4.55
CA MET A 414 11.20 9.73 -3.66
C MET A 414 11.66 10.00 -2.22
N ILE A 415 12.63 9.24 -1.71
CA ILE A 415 13.20 9.43 -0.37
C ILE A 415 13.90 10.79 -0.27
N GLN A 416 14.56 11.26 -1.34
CA GLN A 416 15.18 12.58 -1.37
C GLN A 416 14.15 13.71 -1.27
N GLU A 417 12.91 13.47 -1.73
CA GLU A 417 11.84 14.47 -1.66
C GLU A 417 11.17 14.58 -0.29
N ILE A 418 11.35 13.63 0.64
CA ILE A 418 10.63 13.56 1.92
C ILE A 418 10.69 14.90 2.68
N SER A 419 11.88 15.48 2.85
CA SER A 419 12.02 16.73 3.62
C SER A 419 11.25 17.89 2.97
N SER A 420 11.33 18.03 1.65
CA SER A 420 10.63 19.08 0.92
C SER A 420 9.11 18.88 0.93
N ALA A 421 8.66 17.64 0.78
CA ALA A 421 7.26 17.25 0.84
C ALA A 421 6.67 17.50 2.24
N PHE A 422 7.41 17.12 3.28
CA PHE A 422 7.02 17.29 4.67
C PHE A 422 6.83 18.78 5.00
N LYS A 423 7.82 19.61 4.67
CA LYS A 423 7.75 21.08 4.84
C LYS A 423 6.50 21.66 4.18
N LYS A 424 6.28 21.30 2.91
CA LYS A 424 5.15 21.78 2.12
C LYS A 424 3.78 21.36 2.66
N LEU A 425 3.68 20.17 3.26
CA LEU A 425 2.39 19.67 3.74
C LEU A 425 2.11 20.11 5.19
N PHE A 426 3.14 20.12 6.03
CA PHE A 426 2.95 20.13 7.48
C PHE A 426 3.58 21.32 8.21
N GLU A 427 4.52 22.03 7.59
CA GLU A 427 5.22 23.17 8.21
C GLU A 427 4.93 24.52 7.53
N SER A 428 4.19 24.51 6.41
CA SER A 428 3.86 25.69 5.62
C SER A 428 2.59 26.41 6.05
#